data_AF-A0A966N4W2-F1
#
_entry.id   AF-A0A966N4W2-F1
#
_cell.length_a   1.000
_cell.length_b   1.000
_cell.length_c   1.000
_cell.angle_alpha   90.00
_cell.angle_beta   90.00
_cell.angle_gamma   90.00
#
_symmetry.space_group_name_H-M   'P 1'
#
loop_
_entity.id
_entity.type
_entity.pdbx_description
1 polymer ?
#
loop_
_entity_poly.entity_id
_entity_poly.type
_entity_poly.pdbx_seq_one_letter_code
_entity_poly.pdbx_strand_id
1 'polypeptide(L)' 'MGVTIALLGGFLVYGLLKVTVGIRMSQEDEYDGADLSIHKISATPDRDSNW' A
#
# COMPACT_ATOMS: atom_id res chain seq x y z
N MET A 1 28.44 -9.22 8.73
CA MET A 1 27.40 -10.09 9.31
C MET A 1 26.09 -9.36 9.56
N GLY A 2 26.07 -8.22 10.27
CA GLY A 2 24.81 -7.51 10.59
C GLY A 2 23.94 -7.16 9.37
N VAL A 3 24.55 -6.64 8.30
CA VAL A 3 23.84 -6.34 7.03
C VAL A 3 23.18 -7.58 6.44
N THR A 4 23.88 -8.72 6.43
CA THR A 4 23.34 -9.99 5.94
C THR A 4 22.12 -10.44 6.73
N ILE A 5 22.19 -10.34 8.06
CA ILE A 5 21.05 -10.69 8.94
C ILE A 5 19.88 -9.74 8.70
N ALA A 6 20.12 -8.45 8.58
CA ALA A 6 19.07 -7.47 8.31
C ALA A 6 18.38 -7.73 6.96
N LEU A 7 19.14 -8.02 5.91
CA LEU A 7 18.60 -8.34 4.59
C LEU A 7 17.77 -9.63 4.61
N LEU A 8 18.31 -10.72 5.18
CA LEU A 8 17.60 -12.00 5.24
C LEU A 8 16.35 -11.92 6.13
N GLY A 9 16.48 -11.30 7.30
CA GLY A 9 15.35 -11.13 8.23
C GLY A 9 14.24 -10.27 7.63
N GLY A 10 14.60 -9.12 7.04
CA GLY A 10 13.65 -8.25 6.35
C GLY A 10 12.97 -8.98 5.19
N PHE A 11 13.75 -9.65 4.33
CA PHE A 11 13.20 -10.41 3.21
C PHE A 11 12.23 -11.51 3.66
N LEU A 12 12.57 -12.27 4.71
CA LEU A 12 11.70 -13.30 5.26
C LEU A 12 10.39 -12.73 5.82
N VAL A 13 10.46 -11.68 6.62
CA VAL A 13 9.27 -11.07 7.24
C VAL A 13 8.35 -10.45 6.18
N TYR A 14 8.88 -9.60 5.30
CA TYR A 14 8.08 -8.96 4.26
C TYR A 14 7.60 -9.95 3.19
N GLY A 15 8.40 -10.97 2.90
CA GLY A 15 8.01 -12.06 2.00
C GLY A 15 6.82 -12.86 2.54
N LEU A 16 6.86 -13.22 3.82
CA LEU A 16 5.75 -13.94 4.46
C LEU A 16 4.48 -13.09 4.49
N LEU A 17 4.58 -11.83 4.92
CA LEU A 17 3.44 -10.90 4.94
C LEU A 17 2.82 -10.72 3.54
N LYS A 18 3.66 -10.65 2.50
CA LYS A 18 3.20 -10.51 1.11
C LYS A 18 2.36 -11.70 0.66
N VAL A 19 2.74 -12.94 1.00
CA VAL A 19 2.02 -14.14 0.54
C VAL A 19 0.81 -14.51 1.38
N THR A 20 0.79 -14.15 2.67
CA THR A 20 -0.31 -14.50 3.58
C THR A 20 -1.39 -13.43 3.66
N VAL A 21 -1.01 -12.15 3.71
CA VAL A 21 -1.94 -11.03 3.92
C VAL A 21 -2.09 -10.19 2.66
N GLY A 22 -1.02 -10.03 1.88
CA GLY A 22 -0.98 -9.06 0.80
C GLY A 22 -0.82 -7.65 1.35
N ILE A 23 0.40 -7.10 1.29
CA ILE A 23 0.77 -5.81 1.92
C ILE A 23 0.95 -4.67 0.91
N ARG A 24 0.64 -4.90 -0.36
CA ARG A 24 0.72 -3.93 -1.44
C ARG A 24 -0.61 -3.89 -2.17
N MET A 25 -1.03 -2.68 -2.54
CA MET A 25 -2.20 -2.46 -3.38
C MET A 25 -1.96 -3.00 -4.79
N SER A 26 -3.04 -3.20 -5.54
CA SER A 26 -2.91 -3.44 -6.98
C SER A 26 -2.37 -2.18 -7.67
N GLN A 27 -1.81 -2.33 -8.86
CA GLN A 27 -1.24 -1.19 -9.59
C GLN A 27 -2.31 -0.16 -9.97
N GLU A 28 -3.54 -0.60 -10.22
CA GLU A 28 -4.71 0.24 -10.49
C GLU A 28 -5.15 0.96 -9.23
N ASP A 29 -5.31 0.25 -8.12
CA ASP A 29 -5.71 0.87 -6.84
C ASP A 29 -4.66 1.89 -6.36
N GLU A 30 -3.37 1.62 -6.56
CA GLU A 30 -2.26 2.53 -6.22
C GLU A 30 -2.24 3.76 -7.14
N TYR A 31 -2.65 3.62 -8.40
CA TYR A 31 -2.81 4.73 -9.34
C TYR A 31 -3.98 5.64 -8.95
N ASP A 32 -5.13 5.06 -8.59
CA ASP A 32 -6.33 5.79 -8.17
C ASP A 32 -6.18 6.43 -6.77
N GLY A 33 -5.25 5.91 -5.96
CA GLY A 33 -4.90 6.43 -4.64
C GLY A 33 -5.65 5.75 -3.49
N ALA A 34 -4.99 5.55 -2.35
CA ALA A 34 -5.52 4.79 -1.22
C ALA A 34 -6.82 5.38 -0.63
N ASP A 35 -6.98 6.70 -0.64
CA ASP A 35 -8.18 7.37 -0.13
C ASP A 35 -9.41 7.00 -0.97
N LEU A 36 -9.27 6.91 -2.29
CA LEU A 36 -10.36 6.51 -3.18
C LEU A 36 -10.51 4.98 -3.26
N SER A 37 -9.41 4.26 -3.39
CA SER A 37 -9.40 2.81 -3.62
C SER A 37 -9.83 2.03 -2.38
N ILE A 38 -9.40 2.45 -1.18
CA ILE A 38 -9.71 1.78 0.10
C ILE A 38 -10.82 2.52 0.85
N HIS A 39 -10.67 3.84 1.06
CA HIS A 39 -11.54 4.60 1.96
C HIS A 39 -12.76 5.23 1.26
N LYS A 40 -12.81 5.22 -0.07
CA LYS A 40 -13.88 5.81 -0.90
C LYS A 40 -14.12 7.31 -0.62
N ILE A 41 -13.05 8.04 -0.30
CA ILE A 41 -13.07 9.48 -0.05
C ILE A 41 -12.20 10.17 -1.10
N SER A 42 -12.73 11.22 -1.71
CA SER A 42 -11.98 12.09 -2.60
C SER A 42 -11.09 13.02 -1.77
N ALA A 43 -9.80 13.11 -2.12
CA ALA A 43 -8.86 14.03 -1.49
C ALA A 43 -9.04 15.49 -1.96
N THR A 44 -9.90 15.73 -2.95
CA THR A 44 -10.17 17.06 -3.52
C THR A 44 -11.60 17.50 -3.19
N PRO A 45 -11.83 18.15 -2.03
CA PRO A 45 -13.18 18.52 -1.58
C PRO A 45 -13.89 19.51 -2.52
N ASP A 46 -13.16 20.45 -3.12
CA ASP A 46 -13.73 21.49 -3.97
C ASP A 46 -14.29 20.97 -5.30
N ARG A 47 -13.85 19.77 -5.74
CA ARG A 47 -14.24 19.19 -7.03
C ARG A 47 -15.56 18.40 -6.96
N ASP A 48 -15.99 18.03 -5.75
CA ASP A 48 -17.20 17.24 -5.51
C ASP A 48 -18.38 18.10 -5.04
N SER A 49 -18.13 19.33 -4.59
CA SER A 49 -19.17 20.29 -4.23
C SER A 49 -19.70 21.01 -5.48
N ASN A 50 -20.57 20.33 -6.23
CA ASN A 50 -21.22 20.88 -7.42
C ASN A 50 -22.43 21.77 -7.05
N TRP A 51 -22.18 22.94 -6.45
CA TRP A 51 -23.17 23.99 -6.24
C TRP A 51 -22.78 25.28 -6.98
#